data_AF-A0A1S6KZK7-F1
#
_entry.id   AF-A0A1S6KZK7-F1
#
_cell.length_a   1.000
_cell.length_b   1.000
_cell.length_c   1.000
_cell.angle_alpha   90.00
_cell.angle_beta   90.00
_cell.angle_gamma   90.00
#
_symmetry.space_group_name_H-M   'P 1'
#
loop_
_entity.id
_entity.type
_entity.pdbx_description
1 polymer ?
#
loop_
_entity_poly.entity_id
_entity_poly.type
_entity_poly.pdbx_seq_one_letter_code
_entity_poly.pdbx_strand_id
1 'polypeptide(L)'
;FLATCASDPREKDLLNLLANEPAAYEDWRHWRFPHLLEVLEEFPSVRPLPGLLLAHLNPLQPRFYSISSAKVVHHNQIHLTVAVVSYRTQDGEGPVHYGVCSNYLLDAKVGSDIFLFVRSAPNFHLPSDSRRPIVLVGPGTGIAPFRGFWQQRRAERKLKSPNSIGKMTL
;
A
#
# COMPACT_ATOMS: atom_id res chain seq x y z
N PHE A 1 22.84 7.67 -13.96
CA PHE A 1 23.09 6.26 -14.36
C PHE A 1 22.46 5.95 -15.71
N LEU A 2 21.13 5.99 -15.90
CA LEU A 2 20.52 5.60 -17.18
C LEU A 2 21.05 6.39 -18.39
N ALA A 3 21.29 7.70 -18.25
CA ALA A 3 21.91 8.52 -19.30
C ALA A 3 23.28 8.00 -19.78
N THR A 4 24.08 7.38 -18.91
CA THR A 4 25.39 6.81 -19.31
C THR A 4 25.24 5.49 -20.06
N CYS A 5 24.07 4.87 -20.03
CA CYS A 5 23.73 3.63 -20.73
C CYS A 5 22.97 3.87 -22.04
N ALA A 6 22.65 5.13 -22.37
CA ALA A 6 21.97 5.51 -23.60
C ALA A 6 22.96 5.61 -24.77
N SER A 7 22.56 5.09 -25.93
CA SER A 7 23.36 5.16 -27.17
C SER A 7 22.88 6.23 -28.16
N ASP A 8 21.62 6.66 -28.09
CA ASP A 8 21.12 7.83 -28.83
C ASP A 8 21.50 9.11 -28.05
N PRO A 9 22.26 10.05 -28.66
CA PRO A 9 22.61 11.32 -28.02
C PRO A 9 21.41 12.13 -27.54
N ARG A 10 20.28 12.10 -28.25
CA ARG A 10 19.08 12.86 -27.87
C ARG A 10 18.43 12.31 -26.61
N GLU A 11 18.32 10.99 -26.50
CA GLU A 11 17.83 10.34 -25.29
C GLU A 11 18.76 10.61 -24.10
N LYS A 12 20.08 10.55 -24.35
CA LYS A 12 21.09 10.88 -23.34
C LYS A 12 20.96 12.31 -22.83
N ASP A 13 20.80 13.28 -23.72
CA ASP A 13 20.64 14.69 -23.36
C ASP A 13 19.35 14.92 -22.57
N LEU A 14 18.23 14.30 -22.98
CA LEU A 14 16.97 14.38 -22.24
C LEU A 14 17.08 13.72 -20.85
N LEU A 15 17.70 12.55 -20.74
CA LEU A 15 17.94 11.89 -19.46
C LEU A 15 18.87 12.72 -18.55
N ASN A 16 19.85 13.42 -19.11
CA ASN A 16 20.69 14.35 -18.36
C ASN A 16 19.91 15.58 -17.90
N LEU A 17 19.01 16.13 -18.73
CA LEU A 17 18.11 17.19 -18.34
C LEU A 17 17.25 16.75 -17.15
N LEU A 18 16.57 15.60 -17.26
CA LEU A 18 15.75 15.04 -16.18
C LEU A 18 16.57 14.71 -14.92
N ALA A 19 17.85 14.39 -15.04
CA ALA A 19 18.69 14.10 -13.88
C ALA A 19 19.18 15.36 -13.14
N ASN A 20 19.31 16.49 -13.82
CA ASN A 20 19.96 17.69 -13.28
C ASN A 20 19.01 18.88 -13.08
N GLU A 21 17.85 18.90 -13.76
CA GLU A 21 16.85 19.97 -13.67
C GLU A 21 15.61 19.49 -12.90
N PRO A 22 15.46 19.86 -11.61
CA PRO A 22 14.36 19.35 -10.78
C PRO A 22 12.97 19.67 -11.33
N ALA A 23 12.77 20.86 -11.91
CA ALA A 23 11.46 21.23 -12.47
C ALA A 23 11.07 20.34 -13.64
N ALA A 24 11.99 20.09 -14.58
CA ALA A 24 11.74 19.22 -15.72
C ALA A 24 11.46 17.77 -15.27
N TYR A 25 12.21 17.28 -14.28
CA TYR A 25 11.97 15.98 -13.68
C TYR A 25 10.60 15.88 -13.03
N GLU A 26 10.23 16.86 -12.21
CA GLU A 26 8.96 16.85 -11.51
C GLU A 26 7.78 16.94 -12.48
N ASP A 27 7.86 17.76 -13.53
CA ASP A 27 6.82 17.83 -14.56
C ASP A 27 6.67 16.49 -15.29
N TRP A 28 7.78 15.88 -15.73
CA TRP A 28 7.76 14.57 -16.38
C TRP A 28 7.23 13.47 -15.45
N ARG A 29 7.70 13.44 -14.19
CA ARG A 29 7.31 12.45 -13.17
C ARG A 29 5.83 12.54 -12.83
N HIS A 30 5.29 13.74 -12.62
CA HIS A 30 3.88 13.92 -12.28
C HIS A 30 2.98 13.62 -13.48
N TRP A 31 3.38 14.04 -14.69
CA TRP A 31 2.59 13.82 -15.89
C TRP A 31 2.54 12.35 -16.33
N ARG A 32 3.72 11.71 -16.40
CA ARG A 32 3.86 10.32 -16.89
C ARG A 32 3.63 9.29 -15.79
N PHE A 33 4.01 9.61 -14.56
CA PHE A 33 4.07 8.69 -13.43
C PHE A 33 4.75 7.33 -13.76
N PRO A 34 5.89 7.31 -14.46
CA PRO A 34 6.33 6.13 -15.17
C PRO A 34 6.94 5.08 -14.23
N HIS A 35 6.65 3.81 -14.49
CA HIS A 35 7.41 2.70 -13.90
C HIS A 35 8.63 2.34 -14.76
N LEU A 36 9.55 1.54 -14.20
CA LEU A 36 10.84 1.25 -14.87
C LEU A 36 10.71 0.76 -16.31
N LEU A 37 9.73 -0.11 -16.60
CA LEU A 37 9.49 -0.60 -17.96
C LEU A 37 9.13 0.54 -18.93
N GLU A 38 8.20 1.42 -18.57
CA GLU A 38 7.82 2.58 -19.39
C GLU A 38 9.01 3.52 -19.62
N VAL A 39 9.89 3.69 -18.64
CA VAL A 39 11.14 4.46 -18.82
C VAL A 39 12.03 3.79 -19.87
N LEU A 40 12.22 2.47 -19.82
CA LEU A 40 13.04 1.76 -20.81
C LEU A 40 12.38 1.73 -22.20
N GLU A 41 11.06 1.79 -22.29
CA GLU A 41 10.31 1.90 -23.54
C GLU A 41 10.34 3.33 -24.12
N GLU A 42 10.32 4.36 -23.27
CA GLU A 42 10.46 5.77 -23.68
C GLU A 42 11.89 6.09 -24.14
N PHE A 43 12.89 5.43 -23.55
CA PHE A 43 14.31 5.58 -23.89
C PHE A 43 14.92 4.25 -24.39
N PRO A 44 14.53 3.76 -25.58
CA PRO A 44 14.90 2.42 -26.06
C PRO A 44 16.41 2.25 -26.34
N SER A 45 17.18 3.34 -26.44
CA SER A 45 18.63 3.27 -26.61
C SER A 45 19.38 2.96 -25.30
N VAL A 46 18.68 3.02 -24.15
CA VAL A 46 19.21 2.73 -22.80
C VAL A 46 19.38 1.22 -22.61
N ARG A 47 20.64 0.77 -22.55
CA ARG A 47 20.99 -0.65 -22.39
C ARG A 47 21.89 -0.89 -21.17
N PRO A 48 21.36 -0.81 -19.93
CA PRO A 48 22.13 -1.07 -18.74
C PRO A 48 22.45 -2.56 -18.60
N LEU A 49 23.60 -2.88 -17.99
CA LEU A 49 23.87 -4.25 -17.58
C LEU A 49 22.84 -4.68 -16.52
N PRO A 50 22.20 -5.85 -16.63
CA PRO A 50 21.15 -6.28 -15.70
C PRO A 50 21.57 -6.24 -14.22
N GLY A 51 22.79 -6.70 -13.92
CA GLY A 51 23.32 -6.67 -12.55
C GLY A 51 23.50 -5.25 -11.99
N LEU A 52 23.94 -4.30 -12.81
CA LEU A 52 24.05 -2.90 -12.40
C LEU A 52 22.66 -2.28 -12.22
N LEU A 53 21.71 -2.58 -13.10
CA LEU A 53 20.33 -2.10 -12.94
C LEU A 53 19.75 -2.57 -11.61
N LEU A 54 19.86 -3.86 -11.30
CA LEU A 54 19.38 -4.44 -10.04
C LEU A 54 20.03 -3.78 -8.82
N ALA A 55 21.33 -3.47 -8.89
CA ALA A 55 22.05 -2.80 -7.80
C ALA A 55 21.55 -1.37 -7.52
N HIS A 56 20.90 -0.71 -8.48
CA HIS A 56 20.32 0.62 -8.30
C HIS A 56 18.85 0.60 -7.84
N LEU A 57 18.18 -0.54 -7.87
CA LEU A 57 16.77 -0.63 -7.48
C LEU A 57 16.62 -0.76 -5.96
N ASN A 58 15.61 -0.06 -5.44
CA ASN A 58 15.21 -0.24 -4.04
C ASN A 58 14.56 -1.62 -3.85
N PRO A 59 14.85 -2.33 -2.74
CA PRO A 59 14.14 -3.55 -2.40
C PRO A 59 12.63 -3.30 -2.31
N LEU A 60 11.84 -4.28 -2.74
CA LEU A 60 10.39 -4.21 -2.68
C LEU A 60 9.93 -4.07 -1.22
N GLN A 61 9.34 -2.92 -0.88
CA GLN A 61 8.88 -2.64 0.48
C GLN A 61 7.53 -3.31 0.78
N PRO A 62 7.33 -3.86 1.99
CA PRO A 62 6.04 -4.38 2.42
C PRO A 62 5.00 -3.24 2.53
N ARG A 63 3.71 -3.57 2.34
CA ARG A 63 2.60 -2.64 2.55
C ARG A 63 1.88 -2.98 3.86
N PHE A 64 1.59 -1.96 4.64
CA PHE A 64 0.89 -2.10 5.91
C PHE A 64 -0.63 -2.01 5.70
N TYR A 65 -1.36 -2.92 6.33
CA TYR A 65 -2.81 -2.94 6.38
C TYR A 65 -3.28 -3.08 7.83
N SER A 66 -4.33 -2.36 8.20
CA SER A 66 -4.94 -2.53 9.51
C SER A 66 -5.67 -3.88 9.59
N ILE A 67 -5.32 -4.69 10.60
CA ILE A 67 -6.00 -5.95 10.87
C ILE A 67 -7.46 -5.67 11.18
N SER A 68 -8.35 -6.29 10.42
CA SER A 68 -9.80 -6.11 10.46
C SER A 68 -10.53 -7.27 11.14
N SER A 69 -9.82 -8.09 11.91
CA SER A 69 -10.35 -9.21 12.70
C SER A 69 -10.00 -9.09 14.18
N ALA A 70 -10.84 -9.65 15.04
CA ALA A 70 -10.50 -9.91 16.43
C ALA A 70 -10.07 -11.37 16.63
N LYS A 71 -8.92 -11.59 17.27
CA LYS A 71 -8.37 -12.93 17.57
C LYS A 71 -9.33 -13.79 18.41
N VAL A 72 -10.13 -13.17 19.29
CA VAL A 72 -11.14 -13.86 20.11
C VAL A 72 -12.29 -14.45 19.28
N VAL A 73 -12.54 -13.90 18.09
CA VAL A 73 -13.61 -14.36 17.19
C VAL A 73 -13.05 -15.27 16.10
N HIS A 74 -11.84 -14.98 15.61
CA HIS A 74 -11.23 -15.68 14.49
C HIS A 74 -9.83 -16.17 14.89
N HIS A 75 -9.76 -17.41 15.41
CA HIS A 75 -8.49 -18.05 15.75
C HIS A 75 -7.71 -18.41 14.47
N ASN A 76 -6.40 -18.19 14.47
CA ASN A 76 -5.50 -18.44 13.32
C ASN A 76 -5.92 -17.78 11.99
N GLN A 77 -6.64 -16.66 12.06
CA GLN A 77 -7.06 -15.90 10.88
C GLN A 77 -6.78 -14.41 11.07
N ILE A 78 -6.25 -13.80 10.01
CA ILE A 78 -6.07 -12.35 9.89
C ILE A 78 -6.98 -11.89 8.75
N HIS A 79 -7.88 -10.95 9.04
CA HIS A 79 -8.68 -10.31 8.00
C HIS A 79 -8.08 -8.95 7.66
N LEU A 80 -8.06 -8.61 6.39
CA LEU A 80 -7.68 -7.28 5.90
C LEU A 80 -8.87 -6.65 5.18
N THR A 81 -8.92 -5.32 5.17
CA THR A 81 -9.85 -4.55 4.34
C THR A 81 -9.00 -3.70 3.40
N VAL A 82 -8.97 -4.06 2.12
CA VAL A 82 -8.03 -3.52 1.14
C VAL A 82 -8.80 -2.77 0.06
N ALA A 83 -8.48 -1.50 -0.15
CA ALA A 83 -8.91 -0.79 -1.36
C ALA A 83 -8.00 -1.25 -2.51
N VAL A 84 -8.60 -1.68 -3.62
CA VAL A 84 -7.86 -2.00 -4.83
C VAL A 84 -7.46 -0.69 -5.51
N VAL A 85 -6.16 -0.43 -5.55
CA VAL A 85 -5.62 0.80 -6.15
C VAL A 85 -5.42 0.58 -7.65
N SER A 86 -6.09 1.39 -8.44
CA SER A 86 -5.93 1.49 -9.90
C SER A 86 -6.21 2.94 -10.30
N TYR A 87 -5.36 3.50 -11.16
CA TYR A 87 -5.54 4.85 -11.70
C TYR A 87 -5.00 4.91 -13.12
N ARG A 88 -5.41 5.92 -13.89
CA ARG A 88 -4.84 6.21 -15.20
C ARG A 88 -3.88 7.37 -15.08
N THR A 89 -2.75 7.29 -15.77
CA THR A 89 -1.78 8.39 -15.86
C THR A 89 -2.27 9.45 -16.87
N GLN A 90 -1.53 10.57 -17.00
CA GLN A 90 -1.82 11.62 -17.98
C GLN A 90 -3.28 12.11 -17.94
N ASP A 91 -3.74 12.47 -16.74
CA ASP A 91 -5.10 12.97 -16.47
C ASP A 91 -6.24 12.09 -17.00
N GLY A 92 -6.01 10.78 -17.13
CA GLY A 92 -7.02 9.81 -17.55
C GLY A 92 -6.84 9.29 -18.97
N GLU A 93 -5.96 9.89 -19.78
CA GLU A 93 -5.72 9.46 -21.16
C GLU A 93 -4.60 8.42 -21.29
N GLY A 94 -3.76 8.30 -20.25
CA GLY A 94 -2.63 7.39 -20.22
C GLY A 94 -2.99 5.93 -19.87
N PRO A 95 -1.97 5.06 -19.83
CA PRO A 95 -2.13 3.68 -19.38
C PRO A 95 -2.65 3.58 -17.94
N VAL A 96 -3.26 2.43 -17.64
CA VAL A 96 -3.72 2.10 -16.29
C VAL A 96 -2.55 1.57 -15.48
N HIS A 97 -2.32 2.17 -14.31
CA HIS A 97 -1.34 1.73 -13.33
C HIS A 97 -2.04 1.10 -12.14
N TYR A 98 -1.45 0.01 -11.65
CA TYR A 98 -2.00 -0.82 -10.58
C TYR A 98 -1.14 -0.75 -9.33
N GLY A 99 -1.78 -0.55 -8.17
CA GLY A 99 -1.09 -0.67 -6.89
C GLY A 99 -0.58 -2.09 -6.69
N VAL A 100 0.74 -2.23 -6.53
CA VAL A 100 1.43 -3.52 -6.49
C VAL A 100 0.80 -4.50 -5.49
N CYS A 101 0.74 -4.11 -4.21
CA CYS A 101 0.28 -5.04 -3.16
C CYS A 101 -1.24 -5.25 -3.18
N SER A 102 -2.04 -4.23 -3.51
CA SER A 102 -3.51 -4.37 -3.52
C SER A 102 -3.99 -5.28 -4.65
N ASN A 103 -3.38 -5.21 -5.83
CA ASN A 103 -3.74 -6.07 -6.96
C ASN A 103 -3.12 -7.47 -6.79
N TYR A 104 -1.91 -7.58 -6.23
CA TYR A 104 -1.39 -8.87 -5.79
C TYR A 104 -2.34 -9.62 -4.84
N LEU A 105 -2.93 -8.92 -3.85
CA LEU A 105 -3.91 -9.51 -2.94
C LEU A 105 -5.25 -9.81 -3.60
N LEU A 106 -5.67 -9.02 -4.60
CA LEU A 106 -6.88 -9.26 -5.39
C LEU A 106 -6.74 -10.54 -6.23
N ASP A 107 -5.57 -10.74 -6.84
CA ASP A 107 -5.28 -11.85 -7.74
C ASP A 107 -4.82 -13.13 -7.01
N ALA A 108 -4.53 -13.02 -5.71
CA ALA A 108 -4.10 -14.15 -4.89
C ALA A 108 -5.19 -15.23 -4.83
N LYS A 109 -4.82 -16.45 -5.23
CA LYS A 109 -5.71 -17.61 -5.19
C LYS A 109 -5.76 -18.22 -3.80
N VAL A 110 -6.88 -18.85 -3.47
CA VAL A 110 -6.99 -19.65 -2.24
C VAL A 110 -5.92 -20.74 -2.26
N GLY A 111 -5.16 -20.85 -1.17
CA GLY A 111 -4.03 -21.79 -1.05
C GLY A 111 -2.67 -21.20 -1.43
N SER A 112 -2.60 -19.97 -1.95
CA SER A 112 -1.33 -19.28 -2.18
C SER A 112 -0.64 -18.90 -0.86
N ASP A 113 0.67 -19.06 -0.82
CA ASP A 113 1.50 -18.54 0.28
C ASP A 113 1.61 -17.01 0.19
N ILE A 114 1.35 -16.34 1.31
CA ILE A 114 1.46 -14.89 1.46
C ILE A 114 2.48 -14.58 2.57
N PHE A 115 3.59 -13.95 2.19
CA PHE A 115 4.60 -13.50 3.14
C PHE A 115 4.13 -12.23 3.86
N LEU A 116 4.01 -12.30 5.18
CA LEU A 116 3.57 -11.19 6.03
C LEU A 116 4.28 -11.20 7.37
N PHE A 117 4.22 -10.07 8.06
CA PHE A 117 4.61 -9.93 9.46
C PHE A 117 3.65 -8.99 10.18
N VAL A 118 3.55 -9.15 11.49
CA VAL A 118 2.70 -8.28 12.33
C VAL A 118 3.54 -7.16 12.91
N ARG A 119 3.14 -5.92 12.65
CA ARG A 119 3.69 -4.73 13.32
C ARG A 119 2.69 -4.25 14.36
N SER A 120 3.09 -4.28 15.64
CA SER A 120 2.24 -3.79 16.73
C SER A 120 2.03 -2.28 16.65
N ALA A 121 0.81 -1.82 16.96
CA ALA A 121 0.43 -0.42 17.04
C ALA A 121 0.01 -0.08 18.48
N PRO A 122 0.96 0.10 19.43
CA PRO A 122 0.66 0.21 20.87
C PRO A 122 -0.37 1.30 21.19
N ASN A 123 -0.35 2.41 20.43
CA ASN A 123 -1.24 3.55 20.63
C ASN A 123 -2.61 3.41 19.92
N PHE A 124 -2.91 2.26 19.30
CA PHE A 124 -4.15 2.01 18.58
C PHE A 124 -4.82 0.71 19.05
N HIS A 125 -5.13 0.66 20.35
CA HIS A 125 -5.85 -0.44 20.99
C HIS A 125 -7.14 0.06 21.65
N LEU A 126 -8.05 -0.87 21.95
CA LEU A 126 -9.17 -0.57 22.82
C LEU A 126 -8.66 -0.14 24.21
N PRO A 127 -9.31 0.83 24.86
CA PRO A 127 -9.00 1.20 26.25
C PRO A 127 -9.10 -0.01 27.19
N SER A 128 -8.17 -0.10 28.15
CA SER A 128 -8.15 -1.19 29.14
C SER A 128 -9.43 -1.25 30.00
N ASP A 129 -10.02 -0.08 30.32
CA ASP A 129 -11.33 -0.03 30.97
C ASP A 129 -12.44 -0.22 29.94
N SER A 130 -13.09 -1.38 30.00
CA SER A 130 -14.14 -1.76 29.07
C SER A 130 -15.42 -0.91 29.19
N ARG A 131 -15.60 -0.13 30.25
CA ARG A 131 -16.78 0.74 30.45
C ARG A 131 -16.65 2.09 29.75
N ARG A 132 -15.45 2.50 29.36
CA ARG A 132 -15.24 3.78 28.68
C ARG A 132 -15.97 3.80 27.33
N PRO A 133 -16.78 4.82 27.05
CA PRO A 133 -17.38 4.97 25.73
C PRO A 133 -16.31 5.29 24.68
N ILE A 134 -16.54 4.86 23.45
CA ILE A 134 -15.61 5.02 22.33
C ILE A 134 -16.37 5.58 21.13
N VAL A 135 -15.79 6.60 20.50
CA VAL A 135 -16.20 7.10 19.18
C VAL A 135 -15.14 6.69 18.17
N LEU A 136 -15.58 6.00 17.13
CA LEU A 136 -14.73 5.49 16.06
C LEU A 136 -14.98 6.37 14.82
N VAL A 137 -13.93 6.96 14.25
CA VAL A 137 -14.05 7.84 13.07
C VAL A 137 -13.12 7.34 11.99
N GLY A 138 -13.67 6.86 10.87
CA GLY A 138 -12.87 6.27 9.79
C GLY A 138 -13.65 6.09 8.49
N PRO A 139 -13.54 7.03 7.55
CA PRO A 139 -14.15 6.89 6.23
C PRO A 139 -13.42 5.85 5.36
N GLY A 140 -14.15 5.24 4.42
CA GLY A 140 -13.58 4.28 3.47
C GLY A 140 -12.91 3.09 4.17
N THR A 141 -11.69 2.74 3.74
CA THR A 141 -10.89 1.70 4.39
C THR A 141 -10.40 2.06 5.79
N GLY A 142 -10.59 3.30 6.25
CA GLY A 142 -10.37 3.70 7.64
C GLY A 142 -11.22 2.92 8.65
N ILE A 143 -12.29 2.24 8.20
CA ILE A 143 -13.09 1.33 9.02
C ILE A 143 -12.37 0.03 9.40
N ALA A 144 -11.29 -0.33 8.69
CA ALA A 144 -10.60 -1.61 8.81
C ALA A 144 -10.31 -2.03 10.26
N PRO A 145 -9.56 -1.26 11.09
CA PRO A 145 -9.26 -1.69 12.44
C PRO A 145 -10.49 -1.67 13.37
N PHE A 146 -11.46 -0.81 13.08
CA PHE A 146 -12.70 -0.74 13.84
C PHE A 146 -13.52 -2.01 13.72
N ARG A 147 -13.40 -2.72 12.59
CA ARG A 147 -13.97 -4.06 12.45
C ARG A 147 -13.45 -5.04 13.50
N GLY A 148 -12.15 -5.02 13.75
CA GLY A 148 -11.56 -5.78 14.86
C GLY A 148 -12.10 -5.32 16.21
N PHE A 149 -12.21 -4.01 16.44
CA PHE A 149 -12.69 -3.46 17.71
C PHE A 149 -14.12 -3.85 18.04
N TRP A 150 -15.07 -3.73 17.10
CA TRP A 150 -16.45 -4.13 17.39
C TRP A 150 -16.60 -5.65 17.50
N GLN A 151 -15.82 -6.43 16.75
CA GLN A 151 -15.80 -7.90 16.90
C GLN A 151 -15.34 -8.30 18.31
N GLN A 152 -14.27 -7.66 18.82
CA GLN A 152 -13.77 -7.85 20.17
C GLN A 152 -14.83 -7.47 21.22
N ARG A 153 -15.41 -6.25 21.12
CA ARG A 153 -16.45 -5.80 22.06
C ARG A 153 -17.70 -6.67 22.03
N ARG A 154 -18.10 -7.15 20.85
CA ARG A 154 -19.24 -8.06 20.71
C ARG A 154 -18.97 -9.40 21.42
N ALA A 155 -17.75 -9.93 21.32
CA ALA A 155 -17.36 -11.15 22.04
C ALA A 155 -17.36 -10.92 23.56
N GLU A 156 -16.80 -9.80 24.03
CA GLU A 156 -16.80 -9.45 25.46
C GLU A 156 -18.22 -9.30 26.04
N ARG A 157 -19.16 -8.70 25.29
CA ARG A 157 -20.57 -8.58 25.70
C ARG A 157 -21.28 -9.92 25.86
N LYS A 158 -20.85 -10.97 25.15
CA LYS A 158 -21.42 -12.32 25.31
C LYS A 158 -20.93 -13.01 26.58
N LEU A 159 -19.75 -12.62 27.07
CA LEU A 159 -19.10 -13.24 28.23
C LEU A 159 -19.34 -12.48 29.54
N LYS A 160 -19.69 -11.19 29.47
CA LYS A 160 -19.87 -10.31 30.63
C LYS A 160 -21.30 -9.77 30.71
N SER A 161 -21.71 -9.35 31.91
CA SER A 161 -23.04 -8.73 32.13
C SER A 161 -23.26 -7.49 31.24
N PRO A 162 -24.50 -7.21 30.79
CA PRO A 162 -24.80 -6.16 29.82
C PRO A 162 -24.26 -4.76 30.16
N ASN A 163 -24.18 -4.43 31.46
CA ASN A 163 -23.74 -3.13 31.97
C ASN A 163 -22.21 -2.97 32.10
N SER A 164 -21.40 -3.95 31.70
CA SER A 164 -19.94 -3.89 31.86
C SER A 164 -19.18 -3.34 30.65
N ILE A 165 -19.87 -3.06 29.54
CA ILE A 165 -19.27 -2.63 28.27
C ILE A 165 -19.82 -1.26 27.87
N GLY A 166 -18.94 -0.28 27.72
CA GLY A 166 -19.28 1.08 27.28
C GLY A 166 -19.91 1.12 25.89
N LYS A 167 -20.58 2.24 25.59
CA LYS A 167 -21.14 2.51 24.26
C LYS A 167 -20.01 2.65 23.24
N MET A 168 -20.20 2.06 22.07
CA MET A 168 -19.33 2.21 20.92
C MET A 168 -20.16 2.83 19.80
N THR A 169 -19.73 3.98 19.31
CA THR A 169 -20.36 4.71 18.21
C THR A 169 -19.38 4.76 17.05
N LEU A 170 -19.86 4.48 15.84
CA LEU A 170 -19.14 4.68 14.58
C LEU A 170 -19.73 5.92 13.90
#